data_AF-X0KW11-F1
#
_entry.id   AF-X0KW11-F1
#
_cell.length_a   1.000
_cell.length_b   1.000
_cell.length_c   1.000
_cell.angle_alpha   90.00
_cell.angle_beta   90.00
_cell.angle_gamma   90.00
#
_symmetry.space_group_name_H-M   'P 1'
#
loop_
_entity.id
_entity.type
_entity.pdbx_description
1 polymer ?
#
loop_
_entity_poly.entity_id
_entity_poly.type
_entity_poly.pdbx_seq_one_letter_code
_entity_poly.pdbx_strand_id
1 'polypeptide(L)'
;MDSSTTIPPAAPDPFDLGIHTPANLNRGARAALLQNSPAAVNGTIGVSPGPRRMAQTPSSPLNPATTAAATEGAARASPSSTFEQQPVSIIESANDLARERVEEYNAKLMVFQAFCAKFEEAAQQFTTGPHRRFAQQFADSFLDSWKRELS
;
A
#
# COMPACT_ATOMS: atom_id res chain seq x y z
N MET A 1 -50.96 -18.64 -9.04
CA MET A 1 -50.63 -17.24 -8.71
C MET A 1 -49.16 -17.28 -8.38
N ASP A 2 -48.39 -16.60 -9.20
CA ASP A 2 -47.02 -17.00 -9.44
C ASP A 2 -46.11 -16.00 -8.77
N SER A 3 -45.23 -16.50 -7.90
CA SER A 3 -44.30 -15.65 -7.16
C SER A 3 -43.18 -15.22 -8.11
N SER A 4 -43.32 -14.04 -8.72
CA SER A 4 -42.24 -13.40 -9.46
C SER A 4 -41.03 -13.19 -8.55
N THR A 5 -39.96 -13.94 -8.79
CA THR A 5 -38.66 -13.71 -8.14
C THR A 5 -38.08 -12.38 -8.63
N THR A 6 -38.33 -11.31 -7.87
CA THR A 6 -37.67 -10.02 -8.08
C THR A 6 -36.17 -10.20 -7.89
N ILE A 7 -35.43 -10.19 -8.99
CA ILE A 7 -33.97 -10.15 -8.98
C ILE A 7 -33.58 -8.84 -8.25
N PRO A 8 -32.72 -8.89 -7.21
CA PRO A 8 -32.27 -7.68 -6.54
C PRO A 8 -31.56 -6.77 -7.56
N PRO A 9 -31.72 -5.44 -7.50
CA PRO A 9 -31.04 -4.55 -8.42
C PRO A 9 -29.53 -4.80 -8.34
N ALA A 10 -28.89 -4.88 -9.51
CA ALA A 10 -27.44 -4.99 -9.57
C ALA A 10 -26.81 -3.82 -8.78
N ALA A 11 -25.83 -4.12 -7.93
CA ALA A 11 -25.15 -3.10 -7.16
C ALA A 11 -24.58 -2.03 -8.13
N PRO A 12 -24.74 -0.73 -7.84
CA PRO A 12 -24.07 0.32 -8.60
C PRO A 12 -22.56 0.04 -8.68
N ASP A 13 -21.94 0.34 -9.82
CA ASP A 13 -20.48 0.23 -9.95
C ASP A 13 -19.83 1.11 -8.87
N PRO A 14 -19.00 0.57 -7.95
CA PRO A 14 -18.36 1.36 -6.90
C PRO A 14 -17.39 2.42 -7.45
N PHE A 15 -17.10 2.40 -8.76
CA PHE A 15 -16.32 3.43 -9.45
C PHE A 15 -17.17 4.44 -10.25
N ASP A 16 -18.51 4.31 -10.29
CA ASP A 16 -19.38 5.32 -10.89
C ASP A 16 -19.83 6.37 -9.85
N LEU A 17 -19.25 7.56 -9.98
CA LEU A 17 -19.56 8.77 -9.23
C LEU A 17 -20.60 9.66 -9.95
N GLY A 18 -21.32 9.11 -10.94
CA GLY A 18 -22.33 9.80 -11.74
C GLY A 18 -21.75 11.01 -12.49
N ILE A 19 -22.32 12.20 -12.26
CA ILE A 19 -21.85 13.45 -12.88
C ILE A 19 -20.40 13.83 -12.50
N HIS A 20 -19.82 13.18 -11.50
CA HIS A 20 -18.44 13.41 -11.06
C HIS A 20 -17.45 12.35 -11.57
N THR A 21 -17.90 11.32 -12.30
CA THR A 21 -17.04 10.26 -12.85
C THR A 21 -16.03 10.84 -13.85
N PRO A 22 -14.71 10.84 -13.56
CA PRO A 22 -13.72 11.39 -14.48
C PRO A 22 -13.65 10.56 -15.77
N ALA A 23 -13.58 11.23 -16.92
CA ALA A 23 -13.52 10.57 -18.20
C ALA A 23 -12.32 9.60 -18.27
N ASN A 24 -12.58 8.33 -18.58
CA ASN A 24 -11.61 7.22 -18.60
C ASN A 24 -11.06 6.78 -17.22
N LEU A 25 -11.77 7.02 -16.10
CA LEU A 25 -11.38 6.56 -14.76
C LEU A 25 -10.95 5.08 -14.73
N ASN A 26 -11.74 4.19 -15.35
CA ASN A 26 -11.46 2.76 -15.44
C ASN A 26 -10.13 2.43 -16.15
N ARG A 27 -9.78 3.14 -17.23
CA ARG A 27 -8.49 3.05 -17.92
C ARG A 27 -7.37 3.59 -17.04
N GLY A 28 -7.60 4.69 -16.31
CA GLY A 28 -6.64 5.27 -15.36
C GLY A 28 -6.30 4.31 -14.22
N ALA A 29 -7.31 3.78 -13.54
CA ALA A 29 -7.14 2.80 -12.45
C ALA A 29 -6.45 1.52 -12.94
N ARG A 30 -6.88 0.97 -14.10
CA ARG A 30 -6.22 -0.19 -14.70
C ARG A 30 -4.77 0.10 -15.11
N ALA A 31 -4.47 1.29 -15.61
CA ALA A 31 -3.09 1.68 -15.92
C ALA A 31 -2.25 1.76 -14.64
N ALA A 32 -2.74 2.42 -13.59
CA ALA A 32 -2.05 2.54 -12.30
C ALA A 32 -1.69 1.18 -11.68
N LEU A 33 -2.64 0.24 -11.64
CA LEU A 33 -2.40 -1.14 -11.19
C LEU A 33 -1.32 -1.87 -12.01
N LEU A 34 -1.24 -1.59 -13.32
CA LEU A 34 -0.28 -2.22 -14.22
C LEU A 34 1.09 -1.54 -14.27
N GLN A 35 1.29 -0.33 -13.71
CA GLN A 35 2.59 0.36 -13.77
C GLN A 35 3.74 -0.43 -13.11
N ASN A 36 3.43 -1.22 -12.08
CA ASN A 36 4.38 -2.06 -11.35
C ASN A 36 4.35 -3.53 -11.80
N SER A 37 3.59 -3.88 -12.85
CA SER A 37 3.50 -5.25 -13.36
C SER A 37 4.62 -5.52 -14.38
N PRO A 38 5.29 -6.70 -14.35
CA PRO A 38 6.22 -7.09 -15.40
C PRO A 38 5.55 -7.10 -16.77
N ALA A 39 6.25 -6.62 -17.80
CA ALA A 39 5.75 -6.66 -19.17
C ALA A 39 5.53 -8.10 -19.63
N ALA A 40 4.33 -8.41 -20.13
CA ALA A 40 4.00 -9.75 -20.62
C ALA A 40 4.88 -10.10 -21.84
N VAL A 41 5.69 -11.15 -21.71
CA VAL A 41 6.54 -11.66 -22.80
C VAL A 41 5.65 -12.31 -23.86
N ASN A 42 5.57 -11.68 -25.03
CA ASN A 42 4.89 -12.24 -26.19
C ASN A 42 5.72 -13.37 -26.81
N GLY A 43 5.54 -14.60 -26.31
CA GLY A 43 6.09 -15.81 -26.93
C GLY A 43 5.28 -16.24 -28.15
N THR A 44 5.88 -16.24 -29.34
CA THR A 44 5.24 -16.66 -30.58
C THR A 44 5.00 -18.18 -30.60
N ILE A 45 3.74 -18.62 -30.70
CA ILE A 45 3.41 -20.04 -30.91
C ILE A 45 3.76 -20.42 -32.35
N GLY A 46 4.72 -21.33 -32.52
CA GLY A 46 5.20 -21.82 -33.81
C GLY A 46 5.53 -23.31 -33.78
N VAL A 47 5.36 -23.99 -34.92
CA VAL A 47 5.41 -25.46 -35.03
C VAL A 47 6.72 -25.95 -35.67
N SER A 48 7.33 -26.97 -35.04
CA SER A 48 8.16 -28.09 -35.55
C SER A 48 8.89 -27.96 -36.91
N PRO A 49 10.16 -28.40 -36.98
CA PRO A 49 10.35 -29.77 -37.52
C PRO A 49 11.42 -30.61 -36.78
N GLY A 50 11.27 -31.93 -36.80
CA GLY A 50 12.22 -32.90 -36.22
C GLY A 50 13.00 -33.75 -37.26
N PRO A 51 14.15 -34.37 -36.89
CA PRO A 51 14.92 -35.25 -37.79
C PRO A 51 14.49 -36.74 -37.75
N ARG A 52 15.05 -37.55 -38.66
CA ARG A 52 14.49 -38.83 -39.15
C ARG A 52 15.54 -39.95 -39.20
N ARG A 53 15.25 -41.13 -38.58
CA ARG A 53 15.81 -42.49 -38.86
C ARG A 53 17.35 -42.70 -38.73
N MET A 54 17.96 -43.86 -38.48
CA MET A 54 17.67 -45.21 -37.89
C MET A 54 19.07 -45.71 -37.36
N ALA A 55 19.28 -46.74 -36.53
CA ALA A 55 18.57 -48.02 -36.39
C ALA A 55 18.70 -48.65 -34.96
N GLN A 56 18.11 -49.84 -34.83
CA GLN A 56 17.97 -50.74 -33.66
C GLN A 56 19.22 -51.65 -33.49
N THR A 57 19.54 -52.38 -32.40
CA THR A 57 19.01 -52.67 -31.03
C THR A 57 20.07 -53.55 -30.29
N PRO A 58 19.85 -54.06 -29.06
CA PRO A 58 19.51 -53.42 -27.78
C PRO A 58 20.70 -53.55 -26.78
N SER A 59 20.75 -52.84 -25.65
CA SER A 59 20.19 -53.32 -24.36
C SER A 59 20.38 -52.25 -23.27
N SER A 60 19.63 -52.35 -22.17
CA SER A 60 19.66 -51.41 -21.02
C SER A 60 18.98 -52.06 -19.80
N PRO A 61 19.04 -51.46 -18.58
CA PRO A 61 19.67 -50.19 -18.22
C PRO A 61 20.61 -50.22 -16.99
N LEU A 62 21.57 -49.29 -16.90
CA LEU A 62 21.64 -48.29 -15.81
C LEU A 62 22.72 -47.22 -16.07
N ASN A 63 22.38 -45.97 -15.73
CA ASN A 63 23.12 -44.70 -15.73
C ASN A 63 24.67 -44.75 -15.79
N PRO A 64 25.30 -43.91 -16.65
CA PRO A 64 25.98 -42.72 -16.11
C PRO A 64 25.85 -41.45 -16.99
N ALA A 65 26.37 -40.31 -16.48
CA ALA A 65 26.36 -38.99 -17.13
C ALA A 65 27.72 -38.62 -17.77
N THR A 66 27.74 -37.59 -18.64
CA THR A 66 28.93 -36.85 -19.13
C THR A 66 28.43 -35.52 -19.75
N THR A 67 28.70 -34.30 -19.23
CA THR A 67 29.87 -33.38 -19.45
C THR A 67 30.28 -33.15 -20.92
N ALA A 68 30.76 -31.99 -21.40
CA ALA A 68 30.86 -30.59 -20.93
C ALA A 68 30.88 -29.68 -22.20
N ALA A 69 30.93 -28.35 -22.24
CA ALA A 69 31.07 -27.23 -21.27
C ALA A 69 30.28 -26.01 -21.84
N ALA A 70 30.41 -24.70 -21.50
CA ALA A 70 31.34 -23.93 -20.68
C ALA A 70 30.69 -22.58 -20.20
N THR A 71 31.53 -21.59 -19.86
CA THR A 71 31.36 -20.12 -19.71
C THR A 71 30.07 -19.53 -20.35
N GLU A 72 29.24 -18.74 -19.66
CA GLU A 72 29.57 -17.51 -18.93
C GLU A 72 28.59 -17.16 -17.79
N GLY A 73 29.02 -16.37 -16.81
CA GLY A 73 28.14 -15.36 -16.18
C GLY A 73 27.25 -15.77 -15.00
N ALA A 74 27.61 -15.28 -13.81
CA ALA A 74 26.73 -15.00 -12.68
C ALA A 74 25.73 -16.10 -12.21
N ALA A 75 26.13 -16.81 -11.15
CA ALA A 75 25.17 -17.38 -10.23
C ALA A 75 24.35 -16.25 -9.55
N ARG A 76 23.16 -15.97 -10.08
CA ARG A 76 22.07 -15.43 -9.28
C ARG A 76 21.14 -16.59 -8.93
N ALA A 77 21.23 -17.05 -7.69
CA ALA A 77 20.10 -17.70 -7.07
C ALA A 77 18.87 -16.79 -7.28
N SER A 78 17.76 -17.36 -7.72
CA SER A 78 16.47 -16.70 -7.55
C SER A 78 16.38 -16.25 -6.10
N PRO A 79 15.91 -15.03 -5.79
CA PRO A 79 15.27 -14.80 -4.51
C PRO A 79 13.96 -15.60 -4.54
N SER A 80 14.07 -16.92 -4.34
CA SER A 80 13.12 -17.65 -3.53
C SER A 80 13.17 -16.97 -2.17
N SER A 81 12.43 -15.86 -2.05
CA SER A 81 12.09 -15.26 -0.78
C SER A 81 11.10 -16.22 -0.15
N THR A 82 11.66 -17.33 0.35
CA THR A 82 11.15 -18.08 1.48
C THR A 82 11.17 -17.12 2.66
N PHE A 83 10.18 -16.23 2.66
CA PHE A 83 9.32 -16.14 3.82
C PHE A 83 8.66 -17.55 3.92
N GLU A 84 9.12 -18.54 4.71
CA GLU A 84 9.61 -18.43 6.09
C GLU A 84 9.16 -17.12 6.74
N GLN A 85 7.84 -16.95 6.79
CA GLN A 85 7.23 -15.84 7.49
C GLN A 85 7.65 -15.94 8.95
N GLN A 86 8.63 -15.12 9.32
CA GLN A 86 9.10 -14.92 10.69
C GLN A 86 7.85 -14.88 11.59
N PRO A 87 7.70 -15.80 12.57
CA PRO A 87 6.45 -15.94 13.31
C PRO A 87 6.00 -14.60 13.89
N VAL A 88 4.76 -14.20 13.59
CA VAL A 88 4.25 -12.84 13.86
C VAL A 88 4.44 -12.48 15.33
N SER A 89 5.39 -11.58 15.58
CA SER A 89 5.82 -11.20 16.92
C SER A 89 4.85 -10.18 17.51
N ILE A 90 3.87 -10.66 18.28
CA ILE A 90 2.91 -9.81 18.99
C ILE A 90 3.63 -8.80 19.91
N ILE A 91 4.79 -9.18 20.46
CA ILE A 91 5.63 -8.31 21.29
C ILE A 91 6.23 -7.16 20.47
N GLU A 92 6.70 -7.43 19.25
CA GLU A 92 7.24 -6.43 18.33
C GLU A 92 6.15 -5.44 17.90
N SER A 93 4.99 -5.95 17.44
CA SER A 93 3.86 -5.10 17.08
C SER A 93 3.31 -4.27 18.26
N ALA A 94 3.34 -4.80 19.48
CA ALA A 94 2.96 -4.05 20.68
C ALA A 94 3.98 -2.95 21.04
N ASN A 95 5.27 -3.20 20.85
CA ASN A 95 6.33 -2.19 21.03
C ASN A 95 6.25 -1.09 19.96
N ASP A 96 5.98 -1.46 18.70
CA ASP A 96 5.78 -0.49 17.61
C ASP A 96 4.57 0.40 17.86
N LEU A 97 3.42 -0.17 18.27
CA LEU A 97 2.23 0.59 18.66
C LEU A 97 2.51 1.50 19.87
N ALA A 98 3.26 1.02 20.87
CA ALA A 98 3.64 1.85 22.02
C ALA A 98 4.51 3.04 21.61
N ARG A 99 5.45 2.85 20.67
CA ARG A 99 6.25 3.92 20.08
C ARG A 99 5.38 4.90 19.28
N GLU A 100 4.54 4.40 18.38
CA GLU A 100 3.64 5.22 17.55
C GLU A 100 2.75 6.14 18.40
N ARG A 101 2.18 5.63 19.50
CA ARG A 101 1.32 6.42 20.39
C ARG A 101 2.09 7.47 21.19
N VAL A 102 3.36 7.23 21.52
CA VAL A 102 4.26 8.24 22.11
C VAL A 102 4.65 9.30 21.06
N GLU A 103 4.92 8.90 19.82
CA GLU A 103 5.25 9.80 18.71
C GLU A 103 4.06 10.70 18.33
N GLU A 104 2.83 10.14 18.26
CA GLU A 104 1.57 10.89 18.07
C GLU A 104 1.38 11.93 19.18
N TYR A 105 1.52 11.53 20.45
CA TYR A 105 1.35 12.44 21.59
C TYR A 105 2.39 13.57 21.57
N ASN A 106 3.65 13.25 21.29
CA ASN A 106 4.72 14.25 21.18
C ASN A 106 4.48 15.20 19.99
N ALA A 107 3.99 14.71 18.85
CA ALA A 107 3.64 15.55 17.70
C ALA A 107 2.49 16.51 18.03
N LYS A 108 1.42 16.02 18.68
CA LYS A 108 0.31 16.85 19.19
C LYS A 108 0.83 17.92 20.15
N LEU A 109 1.69 17.56 21.09
CA LEU A 109 2.27 18.48 22.07
C LEU A 109 3.15 19.56 21.41
N MET A 110 3.96 19.23 20.41
CA MET A 110 4.73 20.22 19.64
C MET A 110 3.83 21.20 18.88
N VAL A 111 2.76 20.71 18.24
CA VAL A 111 1.79 21.59 17.53
C VAL A 111 1.09 22.52 18.51
N PHE A 112 0.66 22.02 19.68
CA PHE A 112 0.08 22.83 20.74
C PHE A 112 1.04 23.93 21.22
N GLN A 113 2.29 23.57 21.55
CA GLN A 113 3.30 24.53 22.02
C GLN A 113 3.64 25.59 20.96
N ALA A 114 3.83 25.18 19.70
CA ALA A 114 4.12 26.10 18.59
C ALA A 114 2.95 27.06 18.33
N PHE A 115 1.70 26.57 18.40
CA PHE A 115 0.53 27.43 18.30
C PHE A 115 0.45 28.41 19.47
N CYS A 116 0.60 27.96 20.72
CA CYS A 116 0.55 28.81 21.90
C CYS A 116 1.60 29.93 21.84
N ALA A 117 2.83 29.64 21.42
CA ALA A 117 3.88 30.65 21.25
C ALA A 117 3.49 31.73 20.23
N LYS A 118 2.93 31.34 19.07
CA LYS A 118 2.48 32.30 18.04
C LYS A 118 1.17 33.00 18.37
N PHE A 119 0.29 32.38 19.14
CA PHE A 119 -0.88 33.04 19.68
C PHE A 119 -0.50 34.11 20.71
N GLU A 120 0.47 33.85 21.59
CA GLU A 120 0.95 34.83 22.57
C GLU A 120 1.60 36.06 21.89
N GLU A 121 2.45 35.84 20.87
CA GLU A 121 3.00 36.91 20.03
C GLU A 121 1.89 37.78 19.38
N ALA A 122 0.83 37.15 18.88
CA ALA A 122 -0.31 37.86 18.29
C ALA A 122 -1.20 38.54 19.35
N ALA A 123 -1.38 37.92 20.51
CA ALA A 123 -2.26 38.40 21.58
C ALA A 123 -1.81 39.74 22.16
N GLN A 124 -0.50 40.00 22.16
CA GLN A 124 0.09 41.30 22.52
C GLN A 124 -0.45 42.46 21.66
N GLN A 125 -0.91 42.20 20.44
CA GLN A 125 -1.50 43.22 19.56
C GLN A 125 -2.96 43.56 19.94
N PHE A 126 -3.65 42.70 20.70
CA PHE A 126 -5.05 42.90 21.12
C PHE A 126 -5.16 43.80 22.36
N THR A 127 -4.51 44.97 22.30
CA THR A 127 -4.42 45.95 23.41
C THR A 127 -5.75 46.60 23.81
N THR A 128 -6.79 46.50 22.97
CA THR A 128 -8.09 47.17 23.17
C THR A 128 -9.16 46.25 23.75
N GLY A 129 -10.02 46.78 24.61
CA GLY A 129 -10.97 46.01 25.43
C GLY A 129 -11.91 45.01 24.72
N PRO A 130 -12.40 45.26 23.49
CA PRO A 130 -13.15 44.26 22.73
C PRO A 130 -12.24 43.10 22.26
N HIS A 131 -11.11 43.42 21.61
CA HIS A 131 -10.18 42.43 21.07
C HIS A 131 -9.53 41.59 22.17
N ARG A 132 -9.16 42.19 23.30
CA ARG A 132 -8.64 41.45 24.47
C ARG A 132 -9.63 40.42 25.00
N ARG A 133 -10.94 40.76 25.05
CA ARG A 133 -11.98 39.82 25.49
C ARG A 133 -12.19 38.68 24.50
N PHE A 134 -12.16 38.97 23.21
CA PHE A 134 -12.17 37.93 22.17
C PHE A 134 -10.96 36.98 22.31
N ALA A 135 -9.75 37.53 22.48
CA ALA A 135 -8.54 36.75 22.66
C ALA A 135 -8.59 35.83 23.89
N GLN A 136 -9.11 36.32 25.02
CA GLN A 136 -9.34 35.52 26.21
C GLN A 136 -10.33 34.38 25.95
N GLN A 137 -11.52 34.68 25.40
CA GLN A 137 -12.54 33.66 25.11
C GLN A 137 -12.07 32.61 24.09
N PHE A 138 -11.24 33.01 23.13
CA PHE A 138 -10.60 32.09 22.21
C PHE A 138 -9.59 31.19 22.94
N ALA A 139 -8.70 31.76 23.77
CA ALA A 139 -7.71 31.00 24.53
C ALA A 139 -8.35 30.00 25.49
N ASP A 140 -9.38 30.43 26.24
CA ASP A 140 -10.12 29.57 27.17
C ASP A 140 -10.72 28.36 26.43
N SER A 141 -11.43 28.60 25.32
CA SER A 141 -12.04 27.56 24.48
C SER A 141 -11.01 26.62 23.82
N PHE A 142 -9.90 27.18 23.34
CA PHE A 142 -8.80 26.45 22.72
C PHE A 142 -8.13 25.51 23.73
N LEU A 143 -7.79 26.00 24.92
CA LEU A 143 -7.18 25.21 25.99
C LEU A 143 -8.10 24.08 26.44
N ASP A 144 -9.40 24.35 26.58
CA ASP A 144 -10.39 23.34 26.92
C ASP A 144 -10.51 22.25 25.84
N SER A 145 -10.34 22.60 24.57
CA SER A 145 -10.32 21.64 23.47
C SER A 145 -9.05 20.79 23.46
N TRP A 146 -7.87 21.39 23.62
CA TRP A 146 -6.62 20.64 23.69
C TRP A 146 -6.49 19.78 24.95
N LYS A 147 -7.11 20.18 26.06
CA LYS A 147 -7.24 19.34 27.26
C LYS A 147 -8.04 18.05 27.00
N ARG A 148 -8.93 18.02 26.00
CA ARG A 148 -9.65 16.81 25.58
C ARG A 148 -8.87 15.98 24.55
N GLU A 149 -8.01 16.61 23.74
CA GLU A 149 -7.19 15.95 22.71
C GLU A 149 -5.85 15.37 23.25
N LEU A 150 -5.41 15.84 24.42
CA LEU A 150 -4.18 15.43 25.12
C LEU A 150 -4.45 14.60 26.39
N SER A 151 -5.65 14.04 26.54
CA SER A 151 -6.07 13.21 27.69
C SER A 151 -6.37 11.76 27.31
#